data_AF-A0A3R6N5I6-F1
#
_entry.id   AF-A0A3R6N5I6-F1
#
_cell.length_a   1.000
_cell.length_b   1.000
_cell.length_c   1.000
_cell.angle_alpha   90.00
_cell.angle_beta   90.00
_cell.angle_gamma   90.00
#
_symmetry.space_group_name_H-M   'P 1'
#
loop_
_entity.id
_entity.type
_entity.pdbx_description
1 polymer ?
#
loop_
_entity_poly.entity_id
_entity_poly.type
_entity_poly.pdbx_seq_one_letter_code
_entity_poly.pdbx_strand_id
1 'polypeptide(L)'
;MELSAQQIADFLGGTVDGNPEVKVSNFSKIEEGQPGTLTFLANPKYEHYIYNTEASIVLVNNDFSPAEQITATLVKVENAYSALAMLLNLVEQSKPKKTGVSSTAFIAASATLGEGCFVGNFAYIGDNVRLGKNCQVYPNAYIGDNVTIGDNCILYPHTTIYNGCKIGSNCILHAGSVIGSDGFGFAPEGENYKKIPQLGNVILEDNVEVGANTTIDRAVMGSTIIHKGVKLDNLVQIAHNVEVGENTVMAAQVGIAGSVKIGSHCMFGGQVGLAGHIHIADHVVFGAQAGVISDIKEAKTVLGAPAIDAKNFMRSSAIFNRLPDMYRTMGQLQREIEQLKKEINK
;
A
#
# COMPACT_ATOMS: atom_id res chain seq x y z
N MET A 1 5.63 2.29 -28.06
CA MET A 1 4.65 3.26 -28.56
C MET A 1 5.36 4.59 -28.70
N GLU A 2 5.10 5.34 -29.77
CA GLU A 2 5.65 6.70 -29.97
C GLU A 2 4.47 7.68 -29.90
N LEU A 3 4.60 8.75 -29.10
CA LEU A 3 3.55 9.76 -28.90
C LEU A 3 4.11 11.16 -29.18
N SER A 4 3.35 12.01 -29.86
CA SER A 4 3.69 13.43 -30.01
C SER A 4 3.28 14.26 -28.79
N ALA A 5 3.88 15.44 -28.62
CA ALA A 5 3.48 16.38 -27.57
C ALA A 5 2.00 16.74 -27.64
N GLN A 6 1.44 16.93 -28.84
CA GLN A 6 0.01 17.19 -29.01
C GLN A 6 -0.85 16.00 -28.56
N GLN A 7 -0.50 14.77 -28.93
CA GLN A 7 -1.25 13.58 -28.49
C GLN A 7 -1.23 13.41 -26.97
N ILE A 8 -0.08 13.72 -26.35
CA ILE A 8 0.07 13.68 -24.89
C ILE A 8 -0.80 14.76 -24.23
N ALA A 9 -0.78 15.98 -24.76
CA ALA A 9 -1.62 17.07 -24.27
C ALA A 9 -3.12 16.73 -24.40
N ASP A 10 -3.55 16.24 -25.57
CA ASP A 10 -4.95 15.86 -25.81
C ASP A 10 -5.42 14.75 -24.85
N PHE A 11 -4.58 13.73 -24.64
CA PHE A 11 -4.89 12.65 -23.70
C PHE A 11 -4.99 13.12 -22.24
N LEU A 12 -4.15 14.08 -21.86
CA LEU A 12 -4.08 14.61 -20.49
C LEU A 12 -4.98 15.82 -20.23
N GLY A 13 -5.67 16.34 -21.26
CA GLY A 13 -6.42 17.59 -21.17
C GLY A 13 -5.53 18.82 -20.95
N GLY A 14 -4.28 18.78 -21.41
CA GLY A 14 -3.27 19.82 -21.25
C GLY A 14 -3.10 20.71 -22.48
N THR A 15 -2.08 21.57 -22.44
CA THR A 15 -1.68 22.45 -23.55
C THR A 15 -0.20 22.33 -23.86
N VAL A 16 0.17 22.47 -25.13
CA VAL A 16 1.58 22.44 -25.57
C VAL A 16 2.17 23.86 -25.63
N ASP A 17 3.38 24.01 -25.11
CA ASP A 17 4.22 25.21 -25.22
C ASP A 17 5.59 24.78 -25.80
N GLY A 18 5.81 25.05 -27.09
CA GLY A 18 6.92 24.53 -27.88
C GLY A 18 6.47 23.88 -29.18
N ASN A 19 7.13 22.79 -29.59
CA ASN A 19 6.82 22.09 -30.85
C ASN A 19 5.79 20.96 -30.63
N PRO A 20 4.53 21.08 -31.11
CA PRO A 20 3.50 20.05 -30.91
C PRO A 20 3.80 18.71 -31.59
N GLU A 21 4.67 18.70 -32.59
CA GLU A 21 5.01 17.51 -33.38
C GLU A 21 6.22 16.74 -32.82
N VAL A 22 6.88 17.24 -31.76
CA VAL A 22 8.00 16.50 -31.15
C VAL A 22 7.48 15.19 -30.60
N LYS A 23 8.22 14.10 -30.85
CA LYS A 23 7.82 12.75 -30.47
C LYS A 23 8.73 12.18 -29.41
N VAL A 24 8.11 11.38 -28.54
CA VAL A 24 8.80 10.63 -27.49
C VAL A 24 8.37 9.17 -27.54
N SER A 25 9.30 8.29 -27.20
CA SER A 25 9.06 6.84 -27.16
C SER A 25 9.45 6.21 -25.82
N ASN A 26 10.02 7.00 -24.91
CA ASN A 26 10.48 6.53 -23.60
C ASN A 26 10.38 7.65 -22.54
N PHE A 27 10.64 7.31 -21.28
CA PHE A 27 10.67 8.23 -20.16
C PHE A 27 12.10 8.38 -19.61
N SER A 28 12.40 9.52 -18.99
CA SER A 28 13.65 9.75 -18.27
C SER A 28 13.42 10.50 -16.96
N LYS A 29 14.39 10.41 -16.04
CA LYS A 29 14.50 11.39 -14.97
C LYS A 29 14.85 12.76 -15.56
N ILE A 30 14.55 13.83 -14.84
CA ILE A 30 14.78 15.19 -15.33
C ILE A 30 16.29 15.51 -15.41
N GLU A 31 17.09 14.96 -14.49
CA GLU A 31 18.55 15.10 -14.43
C GLU A 31 19.27 14.33 -15.53
N GLU A 32 18.65 13.26 -16.03
CA GLU A 32 19.20 12.30 -16.99
C GLU A 32 18.44 12.37 -18.33
N GLY A 33 17.84 13.52 -18.63
CA GLY A 33 17.05 13.73 -19.84
C GLY A 33 17.84 13.39 -21.10
N GLN A 34 17.17 12.80 -22.08
CA GLN A 34 17.74 12.44 -23.38
C GLN A 34 16.78 12.75 -24.53
N PRO A 35 17.26 13.03 -25.75
CA PRO A 35 16.39 13.20 -26.91
C PRO A 35 15.45 12.00 -27.11
N GLY A 36 14.18 12.26 -27.42
CA GLY A 36 13.13 11.25 -27.58
C GLY A 36 12.51 10.73 -26.27
N THR A 37 12.86 11.34 -25.12
CA THR A 37 12.28 11.00 -23.82
C THR A 37 11.32 12.07 -23.30
N LEU A 38 10.35 11.63 -22.48
CA LEU A 38 9.50 12.47 -21.67
C LEU A 38 9.94 12.43 -20.20
N THR A 39 10.00 13.60 -19.57
CA THR A 39 10.18 13.73 -18.13
C THR A 39 9.12 14.67 -17.53
N PHE A 40 9.23 14.99 -16.24
CA PHE A 40 8.26 15.85 -15.56
C PHE A 40 8.92 16.70 -14.47
N LEU A 41 8.31 17.84 -14.18
CA LEU A 41 8.61 18.70 -13.04
C LEU A 41 7.33 18.89 -12.21
N ALA A 42 7.25 18.22 -11.06
CA ALA A 42 6.16 18.42 -10.10
C ALA A 42 6.65 19.00 -8.76
N ASN A 43 7.93 18.83 -8.42
CA ASN A 43 8.52 19.32 -7.18
C ASN A 43 9.45 20.50 -7.48
N PRO A 44 9.18 21.71 -6.96
CA PRO A 44 9.99 22.90 -7.21
C PRO A 44 11.47 22.74 -6.86
N LYS A 45 11.83 21.82 -5.95
CA LYS A 45 13.23 21.53 -5.60
C LYS A 45 14.08 21.01 -6.78
N TYR A 46 13.44 20.57 -7.86
CA TYR A 46 14.11 20.02 -9.04
C TYR A 46 14.07 20.99 -10.24
N GLU A 47 13.56 22.21 -10.05
CA GLU A 47 13.39 23.18 -11.13
C GLU A 47 14.71 23.48 -11.85
N HIS A 48 15.84 23.55 -11.14
CA HIS A 48 17.15 23.82 -11.75
C HIS A 48 17.57 22.79 -12.81
N TYR A 49 16.98 21.60 -12.83
CA TYR A 49 17.24 20.60 -13.86
C TYR A 49 16.49 20.85 -15.16
N ILE A 50 15.34 21.53 -15.14
CA ILE A 50 14.52 21.75 -16.34
C ILE A 50 15.26 22.59 -17.39
N TYR A 51 16.17 23.45 -16.96
CA TYR A 51 16.93 24.34 -17.82
C TYR A 51 18.09 23.63 -18.54
N ASN A 52 18.54 22.49 -18.02
CA ASN A 52 19.70 21.76 -18.54
C ASN A 52 19.35 20.35 -19.06
N THR A 53 18.09 19.95 -18.98
CA THR A 53 17.66 18.61 -19.42
C THR A 53 17.67 18.49 -20.94
N GLU A 54 18.12 17.35 -21.46
CA GLU A 54 18.03 17.02 -22.89
C GLU A 54 16.74 16.25 -23.25
N ALA A 55 15.81 16.11 -22.29
CA ALA A 55 14.51 15.51 -22.56
C ALA A 55 13.75 16.32 -23.63
N SER A 56 13.04 15.63 -24.52
CA SER A 56 12.31 16.29 -25.61
C SER A 56 10.99 16.90 -25.17
N ILE A 57 10.33 16.28 -24.18
CA ILE A 57 9.10 16.77 -23.57
C ILE A 57 9.23 16.81 -22.05
N VAL A 58 8.77 17.88 -21.42
CA VAL A 58 8.64 17.98 -19.96
C VAL A 58 7.18 18.27 -19.59
N LEU A 59 6.59 17.40 -18.77
CA LEU A 59 5.31 17.67 -18.12
C LEU A 59 5.50 18.68 -16.98
N VAL A 60 4.69 19.74 -16.97
CA VAL A 60 4.72 20.76 -15.91
C VAL A 60 3.30 21.11 -15.48
N ASN A 61 3.13 21.63 -14.27
CA ASN A 61 1.83 22.15 -13.84
C ASN A 61 1.46 23.40 -14.64
N ASN A 62 0.16 23.69 -14.77
CA ASN A 62 -0.35 24.87 -15.48
C ASN A 62 0.17 26.21 -14.93
N ASP A 63 0.49 26.27 -13.64
CA ASP A 63 1.01 27.44 -12.95
C ASP A 63 2.54 27.60 -13.08
N PHE A 64 3.23 26.63 -13.67
CA PHE A 64 4.67 26.72 -13.88
C PHE A 64 5.01 27.81 -14.89
N SER A 65 5.84 28.75 -14.45
CA SER A 65 6.35 29.86 -15.24
C SER A 65 7.88 29.80 -15.25
N PRO A 66 8.52 29.56 -16.40
CA PRO A 66 9.96 29.38 -16.44
C PRO A 66 10.70 30.71 -16.20
N ALA A 67 11.75 30.68 -15.37
CA ALA A 67 12.59 31.85 -15.11
C ALA A 67 13.61 32.10 -16.23
N GLU A 68 13.98 31.05 -16.95
CA GLU A 68 14.93 31.08 -18.07
C GLU A 68 14.34 30.36 -19.29
N GLN A 69 14.98 30.51 -20.45
CA GLN A 69 14.55 29.82 -21.66
C GLN A 69 14.70 28.30 -21.50
N ILE A 70 13.66 27.55 -21.85
CA ILE A 70 13.67 26.08 -21.83
C ILE A 70 13.76 25.56 -23.26
N THR A 71 14.64 24.59 -23.48
CA THR A 71 14.85 23.95 -24.79
C THR A 71 13.79 22.89 -25.09
N ALA A 72 13.35 22.14 -24.07
CA ALA A 72 12.34 21.11 -24.20
C ALA A 72 10.96 21.67 -24.53
N THR A 73 10.12 20.88 -25.21
CA THR A 73 8.69 21.22 -25.36
C THR A 73 7.97 20.95 -24.04
N LEU A 74 7.23 21.93 -23.55
CA LEU A 74 6.45 21.79 -22.33
C LEU A 74 5.03 21.32 -22.65
N VAL A 75 4.56 20.35 -21.87
CA VAL A 75 3.13 20.00 -21.84
C VAL A 75 2.60 20.39 -20.47
N LYS A 76 1.77 21.44 -20.44
CA LYS A 76 1.19 22.00 -19.22
C LYS A 76 -0.11 21.27 -18.89
N VAL A 77 -0.22 20.80 -17.66
CA VAL A 77 -1.35 20.01 -17.15
C VAL A 77 -1.74 20.46 -15.75
N GLU A 78 -2.93 20.05 -15.28
CA GLU A 78 -3.39 20.41 -13.92
C GLU A 78 -2.44 19.88 -12.83
N ASN A 79 -1.95 18.64 -12.97
CA ASN A 79 -0.99 18.04 -12.06
C ASN A 79 -0.01 17.12 -12.81
N ALA A 80 1.25 17.53 -12.89
CA ALA A 80 2.30 16.82 -13.63
C ALA A 80 2.61 15.43 -13.06
N TYR A 81 2.50 15.24 -11.74
CA TYR A 81 2.75 13.94 -11.10
C TYR A 81 1.64 12.93 -11.44
N SER A 82 0.38 13.35 -11.30
CA SER A 82 -0.77 12.53 -11.70
C SER A 82 -0.78 12.24 -13.20
N ALA A 83 -0.42 13.21 -14.03
CA ALA A 83 -0.32 13.04 -15.47
C ALA A 83 0.75 12.02 -15.89
N LEU A 84 1.93 12.07 -15.27
CA LEU A 84 2.97 11.06 -15.48
C LEU A 84 2.44 9.66 -15.15
N ALA A 85 1.75 9.51 -14.01
CA ALA A 85 1.17 8.22 -13.62
C ALA A 85 0.14 7.71 -14.66
N MET A 86 -0.68 8.59 -15.23
CA MET A 86 -1.61 8.23 -16.31
C MET A 86 -0.89 7.73 -17.56
N LEU A 87 0.18 8.41 -17.99
CA LEU A 87 0.98 7.98 -19.15
C LEU A 87 1.71 6.65 -18.92
N LEU A 88 2.29 6.46 -17.73
CA LEU A 88 2.94 5.20 -17.38
C LEU A 88 1.93 4.04 -17.38
N ASN A 89 0.72 4.28 -16.86
CA ASN A 89 -0.37 3.30 -16.92
C ASN A 89 -0.81 2.99 -18.36
N LEU A 90 -0.90 4.00 -19.23
CA LEU A 90 -1.21 3.79 -20.64
C LEU A 90 -0.16 2.90 -21.32
N VAL A 91 1.12 3.16 -21.06
CA VAL A 91 2.21 2.34 -21.60
C VAL A 91 2.16 0.91 -21.06
N GLU A 92 1.90 0.72 -19.77
CA GLU A 92 1.74 -0.61 -19.19
C GLU A 92 0.55 -1.36 -19.80
N GLN A 93 -0.60 -0.70 -19.96
CA GLN A 93 -1.79 -1.29 -20.58
C GLN A 93 -1.61 -1.63 -22.06
N SER A 94 -0.70 -0.93 -22.75
CA SER A 94 -0.37 -1.21 -24.15
C SER A 94 0.49 -2.48 -24.34
N LYS A 95 1.09 -3.00 -23.27
CA LYS A 95 1.87 -4.23 -23.34
C LYS A 95 0.95 -5.42 -23.68
N PRO A 96 1.36 -6.33 -24.59
CA PRO A 96 0.57 -7.51 -24.90
C PRO A 96 0.31 -8.35 -23.65
N LYS A 97 -0.96 -8.58 -23.32
CA LYS A 97 -1.34 -9.49 -22.25
C LYS A 97 -1.16 -10.94 -22.70
N LYS A 98 -0.69 -11.79 -21.80
CA LYS A 98 -0.66 -13.23 -22.06
C LYS A 98 -2.09 -13.75 -22.10
N THR A 99 -2.30 -14.80 -22.89
CA THR A 99 -3.60 -15.44 -23.08
C THR A 99 -3.43 -16.96 -23.13
N GLY A 100 -4.51 -17.68 -22.83
CA GLY A 100 -4.55 -19.13 -22.92
C GLY A 100 -4.13 -19.85 -21.63
N VAL A 101 -4.36 -21.16 -21.63
CA VAL A 101 -4.07 -22.04 -20.49
C VAL A 101 -2.89 -22.92 -20.86
N SER A 102 -1.86 -22.93 -20.01
CA SER A 102 -0.73 -23.83 -20.17
C SER A 102 -1.14 -25.30 -20.02
N SER A 103 -0.59 -26.18 -20.85
CA SER A 103 -0.81 -27.62 -20.76
C SER A 103 -0.26 -28.25 -19.45
N THR A 104 0.58 -27.53 -18.71
CA THR A 104 1.11 -27.99 -17.42
C THR A 104 0.42 -27.35 -16.21
N ALA A 105 -0.62 -26.54 -16.43
CA ALA A 105 -1.49 -26.08 -15.35
C ALA A 105 -2.43 -27.21 -14.92
N PHE A 106 -2.70 -27.29 -13.62
CA PHE A 106 -3.77 -28.14 -13.10
C PHE A 106 -5.02 -27.29 -12.88
N ILE A 107 -6.13 -27.70 -13.46
CA ILE A 107 -7.44 -27.06 -13.29
C ILE A 107 -8.45 -28.16 -13.01
N ALA A 108 -9.10 -28.10 -11.86
CA ALA A 108 -10.15 -29.04 -11.51
C ALA A 108 -11.32 -28.97 -12.51
N ALA A 109 -11.95 -30.11 -12.79
CA ALA A 109 -13.05 -30.19 -13.76
C ALA A 109 -14.29 -29.35 -13.34
N SER A 110 -14.42 -29.06 -12.06
CA SER A 110 -15.49 -28.25 -11.47
C SER A 110 -15.19 -26.74 -11.50
N ALA A 111 -13.97 -26.33 -11.84
CA ALA A 111 -13.58 -24.93 -11.91
C ALA A 111 -14.14 -24.25 -13.17
N THR A 112 -14.46 -22.96 -13.04
CA THR A 112 -14.98 -22.13 -14.14
C THR A 112 -14.10 -20.92 -14.35
N LEU A 113 -13.67 -20.71 -15.60
CA LEU A 113 -12.80 -19.62 -16.01
C LEU A 113 -13.53 -18.69 -16.97
N GLY A 114 -13.50 -17.40 -16.67
CA GLY A 114 -14.00 -16.36 -17.57
C GLY A 114 -13.18 -16.25 -18.85
N GLU A 115 -13.76 -15.60 -19.84
CA GLU A 115 -13.12 -15.32 -21.14
C GLU A 115 -11.85 -14.48 -20.96
N GLY A 116 -10.84 -14.71 -21.82
CA GLY A 116 -9.62 -13.91 -21.84
C GLY A 116 -8.62 -14.20 -20.72
N CYS A 117 -8.86 -15.23 -19.90
CA CYS A 117 -7.94 -15.62 -18.85
C CYS A 117 -6.63 -16.20 -19.39
N PHE A 118 -5.54 -15.95 -18.65
CA PHE A 118 -4.26 -16.62 -18.79
C PHE A 118 -3.99 -17.47 -17.55
N VAL A 119 -3.55 -18.71 -17.76
CA VAL A 119 -3.11 -19.62 -16.69
C VAL A 119 -1.73 -20.16 -17.04
N GLY A 120 -0.73 -19.75 -16.26
CA GLY A 120 0.67 -20.09 -16.43
C GLY A 120 1.02 -21.52 -16.02
N ASN A 121 2.25 -21.93 -16.36
CA ASN A 121 2.77 -23.26 -16.07
C ASN A 121 2.68 -23.59 -14.57
N PHE A 122 2.22 -24.80 -14.25
CA PHE A 122 2.18 -25.32 -12.88
C PHE A 122 1.31 -24.50 -11.92
N ALA A 123 0.45 -23.61 -12.43
CA ALA A 123 -0.60 -23.04 -11.61
C ALA A 123 -1.60 -24.15 -11.22
N TYR A 124 -2.13 -24.06 -10.00
CA TYR A 124 -3.11 -24.99 -9.46
C TYR A 124 -4.42 -24.27 -9.19
N ILE A 125 -5.50 -24.74 -9.81
CA ILE A 125 -6.86 -24.24 -9.62
C ILE A 125 -7.72 -25.38 -9.08
N GLY A 126 -8.12 -25.27 -7.82
CA GLY A 126 -8.88 -26.28 -7.08
C GLY A 126 -10.36 -26.40 -7.46
N ASP A 127 -11.08 -27.22 -6.71
CA ASP A 127 -12.48 -27.54 -6.98
C ASP A 127 -13.41 -26.35 -6.75
N ASN A 128 -14.44 -26.24 -7.59
CA ASN A 128 -15.48 -25.20 -7.53
C ASN A 128 -14.95 -23.75 -7.56
N VAL A 129 -13.72 -23.54 -8.04
CA VAL A 129 -13.17 -22.20 -8.21
C VAL A 129 -13.93 -21.46 -9.31
N ARG A 130 -14.19 -20.18 -9.09
CA ARG A 130 -14.80 -19.26 -10.06
C ARG A 130 -13.84 -18.11 -10.33
N LEU A 131 -13.31 -18.04 -11.54
CA LEU A 131 -12.43 -16.97 -12.00
C LEU A 131 -13.18 -16.10 -13.00
N GLY A 132 -13.21 -14.78 -12.78
CA GLY A 132 -13.80 -13.80 -13.68
C GLY A 132 -13.06 -13.67 -15.01
N LYS A 133 -13.46 -12.70 -15.83
CA LYS A 133 -12.86 -12.43 -17.15
C LYS A 133 -11.47 -11.83 -17.02
N ASN A 134 -10.63 -12.04 -18.04
CA ASN A 134 -9.34 -11.39 -18.23
C ASN A 134 -8.35 -11.54 -17.05
N CYS A 135 -8.52 -12.55 -16.20
CA CYS A 135 -7.61 -12.78 -15.09
C CYS A 135 -6.27 -13.33 -15.59
N GLN A 136 -5.18 -12.93 -14.92
CA GLN A 136 -3.83 -13.35 -15.23
C GLN A 136 -3.28 -14.14 -14.05
N VAL A 137 -3.32 -15.48 -14.16
CA VAL A 137 -2.78 -16.39 -13.15
C VAL A 137 -1.40 -16.84 -13.60
N TYR A 138 -0.35 -16.27 -12.99
CA TYR A 138 1.03 -16.55 -13.37
C TYR A 138 1.53 -17.91 -12.83
N PRO A 139 2.69 -18.40 -13.32
CA PRO A 139 3.19 -19.73 -12.97
C PRO A 139 3.31 -19.99 -11.47
N ASN A 140 3.01 -21.23 -11.05
CA ASN A 140 3.05 -21.69 -9.66
C ASN A 140 2.10 -20.98 -8.67
N ALA A 141 1.15 -20.17 -9.14
CA ALA A 141 0.08 -19.67 -8.27
C ALA A 141 -0.83 -20.82 -7.81
N TYR A 142 -1.26 -20.80 -6.55
CA TYR A 142 -2.17 -21.77 -5.96
C TYR A 142 -3.49 -21.10 -5.60
N ILE A 143 -4.60 -21.63 -6.14
CA ILE A 143 -5.96 -21.21 -5.83
C ILE A 143 -6.71 -22.41 -5.26
N GLY A 144 -6.99 -22.36 -3.95
CA GLY A 144 -7.68 -23.41 -3.22
C GLY A 144 -9.17 -23.52 -3.56
N ASP A 145 -9.80 -24.56 -3.03
CA ASP A 145 -11.16 -24.92 -3.37
C ASP A 145 -12.18 -23.85 -2.96
N ASN A 146 -13.25 -23.72 -3.73
CA ASN A 146 -14.38 -22.81 -3.47
C ASN A 146 -13.97 -21.33 -3.42
N VAL A 147 -12.82 -20.96 -3.98
CA VAL A 147 -12.40 -19.56 -4.12
C VAL A 147 -13.17 -18.89 -5.26
N THR A 148 -13.58 -17.64 -5.05
CA THR A 148 -14.17 -16.78 -6.09
C THR A 148 -13.28 -15.58 -6.32
N ILE A 149 -12.97 -15.26 -7.58
CA ILE A 149 -12.15 -14.13 -8.00
C ILE A 149 -12.91 -13.37 -9.09
N GLY A 150 -13.02 -12.05 -8.95
CA GLY A 150 -13.66 -11.15 -9.90
C GLY A 150 -12.89 -10.98 -11.22
N ASP A 151 -13.25 -9.95 -11.99
CA ASP A 151 -12.68 -9.69 -13.31
C ASP A 151 -11.32 -8.97 -13.21
N ASN A 152 -10.47 -9.12 -14.24
CA ASN A 152 -9.22 -8.39 -14.43
C ASN A 152 -8.20 -8.51 -13.28
N CYS A 153 -8.24 -9.59 -12.51
CA CYS A 153 -7.29 -9.82 -11.42
C CYS A 153 -5.93 -10.32 -11.93
N ILE A 154 -4.86 -9.93 -11.26
CA ILE A 154 -3.49 -10.38 -11.55
C ILE A 154 -2.96 -11.11 -10.33
N LEU A 155 -2.61 -12.38 -10.49
CA LEU A 155 -2.01 -13.22 -9.47
C LEU A 155 -0.61 -13.57 -9.94
N TYR A 156 0.40 -12.95 -9.35
CA TYR A 156 1.80 -13.16 -9.69
C TYR A 156 2.32 -14.55 -9.23
N PRO A 157 3.54 -14.95 -9.65
CA PRO A 157 4.05 -16.27 -9.31
C PRO A 157 4.06 -16.55 -7.80
N HIS A 158 3.72 -17.79 -7.43
CA HIS A 158 3.71 -18.26 -6.04
C HIS A 158 2.72 -17.55 -5.10
N THR A 159 1.78 -16.75 -5.62
CA THR A 159 0.63 -16.31 -4.82
C THR A 159 -0.19 -17.52 -4.38
N THR A 160 -0.55 -17.58 -3.10
CA THR A 160 -1.33 -18.66 -2.50
C THR A 160 -2.64 -18.11 -1.96
N ILE A 161 -3.77 -18.63 -2.44
CA ILE A 161 -5.11 -18.30 -1.95
C ILE A 161 -5.74 -19.56 -1.36
N TYR A 162 -6.02 -19.53 -0.06
CA TYR A 162 -6.64 -20.64 0.66
C TYR A 162 -8.14 -20.76 0.37
N ASN A 163 -8.67 -21.93 0.68
CA ASN A 163 -10.05 -22.34 0.36
C ASN A 163 -11.11 -21.32 0.82
N GLY A 164 -12.14 -21.11 0.01
CA GLY A 164 -13.30 -20.29 0.35
C GLY A 164 -13.07 -18.79 0.45
N CYS A 165 -11.87 -18.29 0.13
CA CYS A 165 -11.61 -16.84 0.04
C CYS A 165 -12.38 -16.21 -1.14
N LYS A 166 -12.68 -14.92 -1.01
CA LYS A 166 -13.39 -14.15 -2.04
C LYS A 166 -12.55 -12.94 -2.40
N ILE A 167 -12.27 -12.77 -3.67
CA ILE A 167 -11.46 -11.68 -4.21
C ILE A 167 -12.33 -10.92 -5.21
N GLY A 168 -12.40 -9.59 -5.07
CA GLY A 168 -13.10 -8.69 -5.98
C GLY A 168 -12.44 -8.60 -7.35
N SER A 169 -12.80 -7.56 -8.09
CA SER A 169 -12.28 -7.28 -9.43
C SER A 169 -11.13 -6.27 -9.39
N ASN A 170 -10.26 -6.33 -10.40
CA ASN A 170 -9.09 -5.46 -10.57
C ASN A 170 -8.10 -5.55 -9.39
N CYS A 171 -8.05 -6.70 -8.71
CA CYS A 171 -7.09 -6.93 -7.62
C CYS A 171 -5.74 -7.38 -8.17
N ILE A 172 -4.66 -6.95 -7.51
CA ILE A 172 -3.29 -7.35 -7.84
C ILE A 172 -2.68 -8.02 -6.61
N LEU A 173 -2.30 -9.29 -6.75
CA LEU A 173 -1.64 -10.06 -5.70
C LEU A 173 -0.21 -10.37 -6.16
N HIS A 174 0.77 -9.72 -5.55
CA HIS A 174 2.19 -9.85 -5.90
C HIS A 174 2.78 -11.18 -5.42
N ALA A 175 3.97 -11.49 -5.95
CA ALA A 175 4.59 -12.79 -5.80
C ALA A 175 4.79 -13.19 -4.33
N GLY A 176 4.48 -14.45 -4.02
CA GLY A 176 4.63 -15.01 -2.67
C GLY A 176 3.63 -14.50 -1.63
N SER A 177 2.67 -13.63 -2.01
CA SER A 177 1.58 -13.25 -1.10
C SER A 177 0.71 -14.45 -0.73
N VAL A 178 0.25 -14.48 0.52
CA VAL A 178 -0.56 -15.57 1.08
C VAL A 178 -1.86 -15.02 1.63
N ILE A 179 -2.98 -15.50 1.08
CA ILE A 179 -4.33 -15.05 1.42
C ILE A 179 -5.09 -16.21 2.05
N GLY A 180 -5.50 -16.03 3.30
CA GLY A 180 -6.35 -16.96 4.03
C GLY A 180 -5.64 -18.08 4.77
N SER A 181 -4.36 -17.90 5.12
CA SER A 181 -3.66 -18.78 6.07
C SER A 181 -4.36 -18.81 7.44
N ASP A 182 -4.10 -19.84 8.23
CA ASP A 182 -4.50 -19.85 9.63
C ASP A 182 -3.74 -18.77 10.41
N GLY A 183 -4.46 -17.87 11.09
CA GLY A 183 -3.85 -16.93 12.02
C GLY A 183 -3.30 -17.56 13.30
N PHE A 184 -2.76 -16.69 14.15
CA PHE A 184 -2.18 -17.02 15.46
C PHE A 184 -3.23 -17.32 16.54
N GLY A 185 -4.04 -18.36 16.33
CA GLY A 185 -5.04 -18.83 17.29
C GLY A 185 -4.51 -19.99 18.13
N PHE A 186 -4.12 -19.74 19.38
CA PHE A 186 -3.67 -20.75 20.33
C PHE A 186 -4.24 -20.51 21.72
N ALA A 187 -4.80 -21.55 22.35
CA ALA A 187 -5.26 -21.51 23.73
C ALA A 187 -4.21 -22.14 24.67
N PRO A 188 -3.88 -21.52 25.82
CA PRO A 188 -2.99 -22.13 26.80
C PRO A 188 -3.65 -23.36 27.44
N GLU A 189 -2.91 -24.45 27.55
CA GLU A 189 -3.31 -25.68 28.23
C GLU A 189 -2.13 -26.23 29.04
N GLY A 190 -2.08 -25.86 30.33
CA GLY A 190 -0.92 -26.13 31.17
C GLY A 190 0.33 -25.44 30.62
N GLU A 191 1.39 -26.22 30.39
CA GLU A 191 2.65 -25.77 29.79
C GLU A 191 2.65 -25.75 28.25
N ASN A 192 1.53 -26.14 27.61
CA ASN A 192 1.41 -26.26 26.16
C ASN A 192 0.42 -25.25 25.57
N TYR A 193 0.44 -25.12 24.24
CA TYR A 193 -0.52 -24.36 23.47
C TYR A 193 -1.30 -25.28 22.52
N LYS A 194 -2.63 -25.24 22.57
CA LYS A 194 -3.50 -25.95 21.64
C LYS A 194 -3.92 -25.04 20.48
N LYS A 195 -3.74 -25.52 19.25
CA LYS A 195 -4.18 -24.83 18.02
C LYS A 195 -5.70 -24.65 18.05
N ILE A 196 -6.16 -23.43 17.81
CA ILE A 196 -7.57 -23.11 17.58
C ILE A 196 -7.80 -23.13 16.05
N PRO A 197 -8.63 -24.06 15.53
CA PRO A 197 -8.96 -24.08 14.11
C PRO A 197 -9.56 -22.75 13.64
N GLN A 198 -9.09 -22.26 12.49
CA GLN A 198 -9.59 -21.03 11.86
C GLN A 198 -10.57 -21.40 10.74
N LEU A 199 -11.86 -21.22 11.01
CA LEU A 199 -12.94 -21.69 10.13
C LEU A 199 -13.46 -20.61 9.16
N GLY A 200 -13.07 -19.36 9.37
CA GLY A 200 -13.45 -18.24 8.52
C GLY A 200 -12.71 -18.21 7.19
N ASN A 201 -12.83 -17.09 6.48
CA ASN A 201 -12.15 -16.84 5.21
C ASN A 201 -11.55 -15.43 5.17
N VAL A 202 -11.03 -15.05 4.00
CA VAL A 202 -10.64 -13.68 3.67
C VAL A 202 -11.54 -13.17 2.55
N ILE A 203 -11.94 -11.90 2.66
CA ILE A 203 -12.63 -11.14 1.62
C ILE A 203 -11.75 -9.96 1.24
N LEU A 204 -11.31 -9.91 -0.02
CA LEU A 204 -10.75 -8.71 -0.63
C LEU A 204 -11.80 -8.12 -1.56
N GLU A 205 -12.13 -6.85 -1.39
CA GLU A 205 -13.02 -6.13 -2.32
C GLU A 205 -12.25 -5.63 -3.56
N ASP A 206 -12.92 -4.86 -4.42
CA ASP A 206 -12.36 -4.44 -5.70
C ASP A 206 -11.14 -3.51 -5.54
N ASN A 207 -10.24 -3.55 -6.51
CA ASN A 207 -9.08 -2.66 -6.62
C ASN A 207 -8.08 -2.75 -5.45
N VAL A 208 -8.11 -3.86 -4.70
CA VAL A 208 -7.13 -4.13 -3.64
C VAL A 208 -5.79 -4.56 -4.26
N GLU A 209 -4.70 -4.03 -3.73
CA GLU A 209 -3.35 -4.46 -4.10
C GLU A 209 -2.61 -5.00 -2.89
N VAL A 210 -2.04 -6.20 -3.03
CA VAL A 210 -1.31 -6.92 -1.99
C VAL A 210 0.12 -7.15 -2.45
N GLY A 211 1.07 -6.54 -1.75
CA GLY A 211 2.50 -6.59 -2.03
C GLY A 211 3.11 -7.98 -1.87
N ALA A 212 4.36 -8.11 -2.32
CA ALA A 212 5.08 -9.36 -2.31
C ALA A 212 5.30 -9.86 -0.87
N ASN A 213 5.11 -11.16 -0.67
CA ASN A 213 5.23 -11.83 0.63
C ASN A 213 4.37 -11.22 1.75
N THR A 214 3.30 -10.49 1.40
CA THR A 214 2.30 -10.04 2.37
C THR A 214 1.36 -11.19 2.72
N THR A 215 1.03 -11.29 4.01
CA THR A 215 0.23 -12.37 4.60
C THR A 215 -1.06 -11.81 5.17
N ILE A 216 -2.19 -12.40 4.78
CA ILE A 216 -3.52 -12.04 5.27
C ILE A 216 -4.18 -13.28 5.84
N ASP A 217 -4.27 -13.35 7.16
CA ASP A 217 -4.83 -14.50 7.84
C ASP A 217 -6.35 -14.52 7.73
N ARG A 218 -6.92 -15.72 7.61
CA ARG A 218 -8.36 -15.93 7.70
C ARG A 218 -8.86 -15.68 9.12
N ALA A 219 -10.10 -15.26 9.23
CA ALA A 219 -10.76 -15.11 10.51
C ALA A 219 -10.97 -16.45 11.24
N VAL A 220 -11.07 -16.41 12.57
CA VAL A 220 -11.50 -17.58 13.37
C VAL A 220 -12.90 -18.01 12.94
N MET A 221 -13.80 -17.02 12.87
CA MET A 221 -15.18 -17.13 12.38
C MET A 221 -15.49 -15.89 11.54
N GLY A 222 -16.32 -16.04 10.51
CA GLY A 222 -16.63 -14.95 9.58
C GLY A 222 -15.47 -14.67 8.63
N SER A 223 -15.07 -13.40 8.50
CA SER A 223 -14.09 -12.97 7.49
C SER A 223 -13.09 -11.96 8.06
N THR A 224 -11.84 -12.06 7.63
CA THR A 224 -10.93 -10.92 7.58
C THR A 224 -11.28 -10.14 6.31
N ILE A 225 -11.46 -8.82 6.39
CA ILE A 225 -12.02 -8.02 5.31
C ILE A 225 -11.06 -6.88 4.94
N ILE A 226 -10.71 -6.81 3.67
CA ILE A 226 -9.94 -5.73 3.08
C ILE A 226 -10.83 -5.00 2.09
N HIS A 227 -11.25 -3.79 2.46
CA HIS A 227 -12.20 -3.02 1.66
C HIS A 227 -11.59 -2.42 0.40
N LYS A 228 -12.47 -1.93 -0.46
CA LYS A 228 -12.16 -1.43 -1.80
C LYS A 228 -10.99 -0.43 -1.79
N GLY A 229 -10.09 -0.61 -2.75
CA GLY A 229 -9.00 0.34 -3.02
C GLY A 229 -7.84 0.31 -2.03
N VAL A 230 -7.85 -0.56 -1.01
CA VAL A 230 -6.73 -0.71 -0.06
C VAL A 230 -5.45 -1.13 -0.77
N LYS A 231 -4.32 -0.53 -0.36
CA LYS A 231 -2.98 -0.84 -0.89
C LYS A 231 -2.08 -1.31 0.25
N LEU A 232 -1.68 -2.57 0.20
CA LEU A 232 -0.73 -3.17 1.15
C LEU A 232 0.59 -3.36 0.43
N ASP A 233 1.65 -2.71 0.91
CA ASP A 233 3.01 -2.90 0.40
C ASP A 233 3.54 -4.29 0.81
N ASN A 234 4.81 -4.55 0.51
CA ASN A 234 5.49 -5.81 0.73
C ASN A 234 5.65 -6.14 2.22
N LEU A 235 5.64 -7.44 2.54
CA LEU A 235 5.89 -7.95 3.90
C LEU A 235 4.94 -7.39 4.97
N VAL A 236 3.73 -6.98 4.58
CA VAL A 236 2.69 -6.59 5.53
C VAL A 236 2.08 -7.84 6.16
N GLN A 237 1.74 -7.77 7.45
CA GLN A 237 1.00 -8.82 8.15
C GLN A 237 -0.38 -8.28 8.56
N ILE A 238 -1.44 -8.94 8.07
CA ILE A 238 -2.81 -8.73 8.52
C ILE A 238 -3.27 -10.00 9.26
N ALA A 239 -3.45 -9.90 10.57
CA ALA A 239 -3.91 -11.02 11.39
C ALA A 239 -5.41 -11.33 11.20
N HIS A 240 -5.85 -12.41 11.85
CA HIS A 240 -7.22 -12.89 11.79
C HIS A 240 -8.24 -11.83 12.25
N ASN A 241 -9.42 -11.81 11.62
CA ASN A 241 -10.55 -10.94 11.97
C ASN A 241 -10.31 -9.43 11.80
N VAL A 242 -9.21 -9.03 11.15
CA VAL A 242 -8.95 -7.62 10.86
C VAL A 242 -9.93 -7.12 9.79
N GLU A 243 -10.34 -5.87 9.93
CA GLU A 243 -11.15 -5.13 8.97
C GLU A 243 -10.39 -3.85 8.59
N VAL A 244 -10.06 -3.69 7.31
CA VAL A 244 -9.33 -2.52 6.78
C VAL A 244 -10.23 -1.71 5.88
N GLY A 245 -10.58 -0.49 6.29
CA GLY A 245 -11.46 0.43 5.57
C GLY A 245 -10.92 0.92 4.23
N GLU A 246 -11.82 1.49 3.42
CA GLU A 246 -11.58 1.82 2.02
C GLU A 246 -10.39 2.77 1.82
N ASN A 247 -9.65 2.58 0.72
CA ASN A 247 -8.54 3.44 0.29
C ASN A 247 -7.47 3.70 1.38
N THR A 248 -7.38 2.84 2.38
CA THR A 248 -6.29 2.84 3.35
C THR A 248 -5.03 2.27 2.71
N VAL A 249 -3.88 2.88 2.99
CA VAL A 249 -2.59 2.48 2.44
C VAL A 249 -1.60 2.11 3.55
N MET A 250 -0.89 1.00 3.37
CA MET A 250 0.10 0.51 4.31
C MET A 250 1.43 0.29 3.64
N ALA A 251 2.47 1.01 4.10
CA ALA A 251 3.83 0.81 3.65
C ALA A 251 4.42 -0.52 4.19
N ALA A 252 5.61 -0.88 3.70
CA ALA A 252 6.20 -2.18 3.98
C ALA A 252 6.34 -2.47 5.49
N GLN A 253 6.23 -3.76 5.81
CA GLN A 253 6.43 -4.30 7.17
C GLN A 253 5.45 -3.79 8.24
N VAL A 254 4.32 -3.20 7.84
CA VAL A 254 3.22 -2.90 8.77
C VAL A 254 2.66 -4.21 9.32
N GLY A 255 2.43 -4.25 10.64
CA GLY A 255 1.91 -5.43 11.35
C GLY A 255 0.63 -5.09 12.11
N ILE A 256 -0.47 -5.74 11.73
CA ILE A 256 -1.78 -5.55 12.36
C ILE A 256 -2.17 -6.81 13.13
N ALA A 257 -2.32 -6.69 14.44
CA ALA A 257 -2.77 -7.78 15.30
C ALA A 257 -4.26 -8.11 15.11
N GLY A 258 -4.70 -9.24 15.68
CA GLY A 258 -6.02 -9.79 15.42
C GLY A 258 -7.18 -8.90 15.88
N SER A 259 -8.30 -8.99 15.15
CA SER A 259 -9.57 -8.31 15.46
C SER A 259 -9.51 -6.77 15.53
N VAL A 260 -8.55 -6.16 14.84
CA VAL A 260 -8.45 -4.70 14.72
C VAL A 260 -9.40 -4.20 13.64
N LYS A 261 -10.06 -3.06 13.89
CA LYS A 261 -10.87 -2.36 12.89
C LYS A 261 -10.24 -1.03 12.53
N ILE A 262 -9.87 -0.88 11.26
CA ILE A 262 -9.21 0.30 10.73
C ILE A 262 -10.19 1.06 9.84
N GLY A 263 -10.34 2.36 10.08
CA GLY A 263 -11.14 3.25 9.27
C GLY A 263 -10.60 3.45 7.85
N SER A 264 -11.36 4.21 7.06
CA SER A 264 -11.05 4.52 5.66
C SER A 264 -10.01 5.64 5.55
N HIS A 265 -9.30 5.67 4.42
CA HIS A 265 -8.31 6.70 4.08
C HIS A 265 -7.20 6.88 5.13
N CYS A 266 -6.86 5.82 5.87
CA CYS A 266 -5.72 5.85 6.78
C CYS A 266 -4.41 5.69 6.01
N MET A 267 -3.32 6.24 6.55
CA MET A 267 -1.98 6.13 5.97
C MET A 267 -1.01 5.56 7.01
N PHE A 268 -0.40 4.41 6.72
CA PHE A 268 0.57 3.78 7.60
C PHE A 268 1.98 3.89 7.01
N GLY A 269 2.86 4.58 7.74
CA GLY A 269 4.30 4.54 7.46
C GLY A 269 4.89 3.14 7.67
N GLY A 270 6.12 2.94 7.19
CA GLY A 270 6.77 1.63 7.27
C GLY A 270 6.92 1.15 8.71
N GLN A 271 6.76 -0.16 8.94
CA GLN A 271 6.90 -0.80 10.24
C GLN A 271 5.96 -0.29 11.35
N VAL A 272 4.81 0.29 11.01
CA VAL A 272 3.78 0.59 12.02
C VAL A 272 3.19 -0.71 12.59
N GLY A 273 2.97 -0.74 13.90
CA GLY A 273 2.36 -1.87 14.61
C GLY A 273 1.08 -1.47 15.35
N LEU A 274 0.00 -2.22 15.16
CA LEU A 274 -1.25 -2.09 15.93
C LEU A 274 -1.42 -3.29 16.88
N ALA A 275 -1.76 -3.01 18.14
CA ALA A 275 -2.21 -4.03 19.10
C ALA A 275 -3.59 -4.59 18.74
N GLY A 276 -3.91 -5.78 19.23
CA GLY A 276 -5.16 -6.47 18.90
C GLY A 276 -6.39 -5.79 19.51
N HIS A 277 -7.56 -6.03 18.91
CA HIS A 277 -8.87 -5.60 19.43
C HIS A 277 -9.08 -4.08 19.58
N ILE A 278 -8.35 -3.26 18.84
CA ILE A 278 -8.52 -1.80 18.84
C ILE A 278 -9.27 -1.29 17.61
N HIS A 279 -9.82 -0.08 17.74
CA HIS A 279 -10.54 0.62 16.68
C HIS A 279 -9.79 1.91 16.30
N ILE A 280 -9.59 2.10 15.01
CA ILE A 280 -8.92 3.28 14.43
C ILE A 280 -9.95 4.02 13.58
N ALA A 281 -10.13 5.32 13.86
CA ALA A 281 -10.98 6.22 13.09
C ALA A 281 -10.47 6.42 11.65
N ASP A 282 -11.31 6.99 10.80
CA ASP A 282 -10.95 7.36 9.45
C ASP A 282 -9.87 8.46 9.43
N HIS A 283 -9.12 8.54 8.32
CA HIS A 283 -8.12 9.59 8.06
C HIS A 283 -6.99 9.70 9.10
N VAL A 284 -6.66 8.62 9.80
CA VAL A 284 -5.53 8.59 10.73
C VAL A 284 -4.22 8.38 9.95
N VAL A 285 -3.20 9.16 10.30
CA VAL A 285 -1.87 9.07 9.69
C VAL A 285 -0.86 8.58 10.72
N PHE A 286 -0.25 7.44 10.46
CA PHE A 286 0.79 6.88 11.31
C PHE A 286 2.17 7.15 10.68
N GLY A 287 3.04 7.84 11.42
CA GLY A 287 4.45 7.93 11.09
C GLY A 287 5.12 6.55 11.17
N ALA A 288 6.23 6.38 10.45
CA ALA A 288 6.99 5.12 10.47
C ALA A 288 7.31 4.67 11.92
N GLN A 289 7.31 3.36 12.14
CA GLN A 289 7.60 2.73 13.43
C GLN A 289 6.70 3.17 14.61
N ALA A 290 5.51 3.73 14.34
CA ALA A 290 4.53 3.97 15.40
C ALA A 290 4.00 2.64 15.95
N GLY A 291 4.02 2.50 17.28
CA GLY A 291 3.37 1.42 18.00
C GLY A 291 2.10 1.93 18.69
N VAL A 292 0.96 1.34 18.35
CA VAL A 292 -0.36 1.84 18.76
C VAL A 292 -1.07 0.74 19.55
N ILE A 293 -1.34 1.03 20.81
CA ILE A 293 -1.81 0.05 21.79
C ILE A 293 -3.26 0.27 22.25
N SER A 294 -3.94 1.29 21.72
CA SER A 294 -5.28 1.69 22.12
C SER A 294 -6.04 2.36 20.98
N ASP A 295 -7.36 2.45 21.14
CA ASP A 295 -8.24 3.07 20.15
C ASP A 295 -7.82 4.52 19.80
N ILE A 296 -8.03 4.87 18.53
CA ILE A 296 -7.96 6.25 18.04
C ILE A 296 -9.34 6.62 17.54
N LYS A 297 -10.00 7.56 18.24
CA LYS A 297 -11.42 7.89 18.01
C LYS A 297 -11.64 9.05 17.04
N GLU A 298 -10.58 9.73 16.61
CA GLU A 298 -10.64 10.90 15.73
C GLU A 298 -9.42 10.94 14.80
N ALA A 299 -9.60 11.57 13.64
CA ALA A 299 -8.56 11.75 12.65
C ALA A 299 -7.40 12.56 13.24
N LYS A 300 -6.19 12.01 13.21
CA LYS A 300 -4.97 12.66 13.69
C LYS A 300 -3.73 12.02 13.10
N THR A 301 -2.61 12.73 13.22
CA THR A 301 -1.29 12.16 12.96
C THR A 301 -0.69 11.61 14.26
N VAL A 302 -0.29 10.35 14.25
CA VAL A 302 0.42 9.69 15.35
C VAL A 302 1.83 9.36 14.89
N LEU A 303 2.82 9.95 15.55
CA LEU A 303 4.22 9.69 15.27
C LEU A 303 4.81 8.75 16.33
N GLY A 304 5.61 7.81 15.85
CA GLY A 304 6.50 6.98 16.66
C GLY A 304 7.93 7.50 16.59
N ALA A 305 8.89 6.60 16.77
CA ALA A 305 10.32 6.88 16.79
C ALA A 305 10.77 7.84 15.67
N PRO A 306 11.22 9.08 15.99
CA PRO A 306 12.19 9.72 15.13
C PRO A 306 13.58 9.29 15.57
N ALA A 307 14.46 9.03 14.60
CA ALA A 307 15.88 9.01 14.86
C ALA A 307 16.29 10.41 15.37
N ILE A 308 16.90 10.44 16.55
CA ILE A 308 17.51 11.64 17.12
C ILE A 308 19.00 11.41 17.29
N ASP A 309 19.77 12.49 17.44
CA ASP A 309 21.22 12.42 17.67
C ASP A 309 21.56 11.42 18.79
N ALA A 310 22.58 10.58 18.55
CA ALA A 310 22.93 9.46 19.43
C ALA A 310 23.20 9.89 20.88
N LYS A 311 23.82 11.05 21.08
CA LYS A 311 24.13 11.58 22.42
C LYS A 311 22.86 12.01 23.14
N ASN A 312 21.93 12.63 22.42
CA ASN A 312 20.62 13.02 22.96
C ASN A 312 19.75 11.79 23.27
N PHE A 313 19.81 10.76 22.42
CA PHE A 313 19.13 9.49 22.67
C PHE A 313 19.63 8.83 23.95
N MET A 314 20.94 8.60 24.09
CA MET A 314 21.51 7.95 25.28
C MET A 314 21.16 8.69 26.58
N ARG A 315 21.21 10.03 26.56
CA ARG A 315 20.82 10.86 27.71
C ARG A 315 19.35 10.71 28.06
N SER A 316 18.47 10.75 27.06
CA SER A 316 17.02 10.61 27.26
C SER A 316 16.65 9.22 27.77
N SER A 317 17.26 8.17 27.21
CA SER A 317 17.02 6.78 27.60
C SER A 317 17.45 6.48 29.04
N ALA A 318 18.52 7.11 29.53
CA ALA A 318 18.94 6.96 30.93
C ALA A 318 17.91 7.52 31.93
N ILE A 319 17.17 8.56 31.54
CA ILE A 319 16.12 9.19 32.35
C ILE A 319 14.80 8.43 32.23
N PHE A 320 14.52 7.83 31.07
CA PHE A 320 13.23 7.21 30.76
C PHE A 320 12.76 6.22 31.84
N ASN A 321 13.63 5.33 32.31
CA ASN A 321 13.30 4.35 33.36
C ASN A 321 13.08 4.99 34.75
N ARG A 322 13.49 6.25 34.95
CA ARG A 322 13.29 7.02 36.20
C ARG A 322 12.07 7.93 36.15
N LEU A 323 11.35 8.01 35.03
CA LEU A 323 10.15 8.85 34.91
C LEU A 323 9.11 8.60 36.01
N PRO A 324 8.82 7.35 36.44
CA PRO A 324 7.86 7.12 37.53
C PRO A 324 8.30 7.75 38.86
N ASP A 325 9.59 7.68 39.20
CA ASP A 325 10.13 8.27 40.42
C ASP A 325 10.13 9.79 40.33
N MET A 326 10.50 10.35 39.18
CA MET A 326 10.45 11.79 38.93
C MET A 326 9.01 12.32 39.06
N TYR A 327 8.02 11.62 38.51
CA TYR A 327 6.61 12.00 38.63
C TYR A 327 6.15 12.02 40.09
N ARG A 328 6.56 11.02 40.90
CA ARG A 328 6.29 10.99 42.35
C ARG A 328 6.93 12.17 43.07
N THR A 329 8.21 12.47 42.78
CA THR A 329 8.93 13.60 43.37
C THR A 329 8.28 14.93 43.00
N MET A 330 7.87 15.12 41.74
CA MET A 330 7.14 16.33 41.33
C MET A 330 5.85 16.52 42.12
N GLY A 331 5.09 15.45 42.37
CA GLY A 331 3.88 15.51 43.21
C GLY A 331 4.16 15.73 44.70
N GLN A 332 5.33 15.34 45.21
CA GLN A 332 5.76 15.69 46.57
C GLN A 332 6.12 17.17 46.67
N LEU A 333 6.96 17.67 45.74
CA LEU A 333 7.35 19.07 45.68
C LEU A 333 6.14 20.00 45.54
N GLN A 334 5.15 19.64 44.71
CA GLN A 334 3.93 20.43 44.55
C GLN A 334 3.15 20.56 45.86
N ARG A 335 3.05 19.49 46.66
CA ARG A 335 2.38 19.50 47.97
C ARG A 335 3.13 20.36 48.99
N GLU A 336 4.46 20.27 49.03
CA GLU A 336 5.28 21.11 49.92
C GLU A 336 5.15 22.60 49.56
N ILE A 337 5.17 22.94 48.26
CA ILE A 337 4.96 24.32 47.80
C ILE A 337 3.58 24.84 48.20
N GLU A 338 2.53 24.05 48.06
CA GLU A 338 1.17 24.45 48.49
C GLU A 338 1.08 24.67 50.00
N GLN A 339 1.78 23.86 50.79
CA GLN A 339 1.82 24.01 52.24
C GLN A 339 2.56 25.30 52.63
N LEU A 340 3.73 25.56 52.03
CA LEU A 340 4.47 26.80 52.25
C LEU A 340 3.66 28.05 51.88
N LYS A 341 2.92 28.03 50.76
CA LYS A 341 2.05 29.15 50.37
C LYS A 341 0.94 29.42 51.39
N LYS A 342 0.37 28.37 52.00
CA LYS A 342 -0.64 28.53 53.07
C LYS A 342 -0.05 29.13 54.34
N GLU A 343 1.21 28.82 54.63
CA GLU A 343 1.93 29.36 55.79
C GLU A 343 2.34 30.82 55.58
N ILE A 344 2.73 31.21 54.36
CA ILE A 344 3.12 32.59 54.01
C ILE A 344 1.91 33.54 53.92
N ASN A 345 0.75 33.04 53.48
CA ASN A 345 -0.49 33.84 53.35
C ASN A 345 -1.32 33.91 54.65
N LYS A 346 -0.76 33.46 55.78
CA LYS A 346 -1.35 33.53 57.12
C LYS A 346 -0.83 34.74 57.87
#